data_AF-A0A4R2J9A0-F1
#
_entry.id   AF-A0A4R2J9A0-F1
#
_cell.length_a   1.000
_cell.length_b   1.000
_cell.length_c   1.000
_cell.angle_alpha   90.00
_cell.angle_beta   90.00
_cell.angle_gamma   90.00
#
_symmetry.space_group_name_H-M   'P 1'
#
loop_
_entity.id
_entity.type
_entity.pdbx_description
1 polymer ?
#
loop_
_entity_poly.entity_id
_entity_poly.type
_entity_poly.pdbx_seq_one_letter_code
_entity_poly.pdbx_strand_id
1 'polypeptide(L)'
;MSGDSHQSVDRQPDGQEQARPALPVRDVAALQGAGNRALSGLLSGGTPVTVQRDVVSDVEDKMSYSATDWAVTDEEATESLNELASLPAPALTSALGRLSQTAKTRLLDNLPGSARQTSAFTKVLVAMGPDAVQPYVENLLSYGVFDWAITDADALGVFRIFVALQPAQQTALAQKLGSGFRSRLAGNLARSGTIGEAEHAALRTLFDATPDTEVETLKAWLHLRFRIEFGTDTHRGETAEEWDGASLRRMYNVLQGLPAGAVEANPDLARIDRYKDAGLAGGYYGSDGRIAMGYGDLRALNAVVGPGNPGGGGMGVVPVPLQGQNLFDGVVRHEVGHAVDRRLGLAASYCVGHASGGNWQAHGDGGGLASTLVTASAGAIAGLPPEQKTAVVEVLQSAITDRTPEQIQAHLQALPFWGSLPPATQTAILNDNAVQALQICFANKNPGDPWYNPSDTGGIHIAGRVYQEAYPGQWWSYDPVARSRKVSSYQFRAPGEWIAEAYNVYYTPPTKGVLLAAVDPATKAWFDVNVDAATGGEGAGGTGPALPAPNTGPGFP
;
A
#
# COMPACT_ATOMS: atom_id res chain seq x y z
N MET A 1 -43.98 -22.12 19.99
CA MET A 1 -43.54 -23.30 19.21
C MET A 1 -42.45 -22.84 18.27
N SER A 2 -41.25 -23.37 18.51
CA SER A 2 -40.02 -23.42 17.69
C SER A 2 -38.86 -23.11 18.61
N GLY A 3 -38.13 -24.17 18.95
CA GLY A 3 -37.16 -24.21 20.02
C GLY A 3 -35.76 -23.88 19.55
N ASP A 4 -35.05 -23.16 20.41
CA ASP A 4 -33.60 -23.00 20.34
C ASP A 4 -32.94 -24.08 21.19
N SER A 5 -32.04 -24.83 20.54
CA SER A 5 -31.23 -25.87 21.15
C SER A 5 -29.81 -25.33 21.32
N HIS A 6 -29.48 -24.98 22.56
CA HIS A 6 -28.11 -24.74 22.98
C HIS A 6 -27.37 -26.08 23.11
N GLN A 7 -26.43 -26.35 22.21
CA GLN A 7 -25.38 -27.35 22.42
C GLN A 7 -24.10 -26.64 22.89
N SER A 8 -23.79 -26.84 24.16
CA SER A 8 -22.49 -26.60 24.79
C SER A 8 -21.48 -27.62 24.28
N VAL A 9 -20.38 -27.16 23.69
CA VAL A 9 -19.23 -28.00 23.36
C VAL A 9 -18.18 -27.83 24.45
N ASP A 10 -18.02 -28.88 25.26
CA ASP A 10 -16.90 -29.09 26.17
C ASP A 10 -15.58 -29.09 25.38
N ARG A 11 -14.66 -28.19 25.74
CA ARG A 11 -13.24 -28.28 25.36
C ARG A 11 -12.44 -28.83 26.53
N GLN A 12 -12.03 -30.08 26.40
CA GLN A 12 -10.94 -30.67 27.19
C GLN A 12 -9.59 -30.12 26.68
N PRO A 13 -8.62 -29.83 27.56
CA PRO A 13 -7.29 -29.38 27.17
C PRO A 13 -6.32 -30.56 27.18
N ASP A 14 -5.66 -30.84 26.06
CA ASP A 14 -4.43 -31.63 26.05
C ASP A 14 -3.57 -31.28 24.84
N GLY A 15 -2.32 -30.94 25.11
CA GLY A 15 -1.34 -30.59 24.09
C GLY A 15 -0.11 -29.91 24.66
N GLN A 16 0.61 -30.59 25.56
CA GLN A 16 1.98 -30.20 25.93
C GLN A 16 2.88 -30.25 24.68
N GLU A 17 3.32 -29.09 24.21
CA GLU A 17 4.40 -28.99 23.24
C GLU A 17 5.74 -29.35 23.90
N GLN A 18 6.26 -30.52 23.53
CA GLN A 18 7.63 -30.92 23.83
C GLN A 18 8.60 -30.05 23.02
N ALA A 19 9.49 -29.37 23.74
CA ALA A 19 10.60 -28.64 23.17
C ALA A 19 11.49 -29.56 22.32
N ARG A 20 11.65 -29.21 21.04
CA ARG A 20 12.64 -29.83 20.14
C ARG A 20 14.05 -29.37 20.55
N PRO A 21 15.05 -30.26 20.58
CA PRO A 21 16.42 -29.87 20.86
C PRO A 21 17.00 -29.05 19.71
N ALA A 22 17.73 -27.98 20.05
CA ALA A 22 18.47 -27.16 19.11
C ALA A 22 19.52 -27.99 18.38
N LEU A 23 19.53 -27.90 17.04
CA LEU A 23 20.60 -28.45 16.21
C LEU A 23 21.88 -27.61 16.42
N PRO A 24 23.07 -28.25 16.46
CA PRO A 24 24.31 -27.53 16.67
C PRO A 24 24.66 -26.69 15.44
N VAL A 25 25.03 -25.43 15.69
CA VAL A 25 25.63 -24.52 14.72
C VAL A 25 26.92 -25.14 14.21
N ARG A 26 26.99 -25.48 12.92
CA ARG A 26 28.22 -25.93 12.27
C ARG A 26 29.02 -24.72 11.79
N ASP A 27 30.27 -24.68 12.24
CA ASP A 27 31.31 -23.73 11.85
C ASP A 27 31.49 -23.61 10.34
N VAL A 28 31.28 -22.41 9.83
CA VAL A 28 31.43 -22.04 8.40
C VAL A 28 32.92 -22.05 7.98
N ALA A 29 33.85 -22.10 8.93
CA ALA A 29 35.29 -22.13 8.67
C ALA A 29 35.84 -23.50 8.20
N ALA A 30 35.09 -24.60 8.36
CA ALA A 30 35.55 -25.95 7.96
C ALA A 30 35.24 -26.30 6.48
N LEU A 31 34.45 -25.48 5.77
CA LEU A 31 34.04 -25.74 4.38
C LEU A 31 34.95 -25.11 3.32
N GLN A 32 35.89 -24.23 3.70
CA GLN A 32 36.87 -23.63 2.77
C GLN A 32 38.18 -24.44 2.65
N GLY A 33 38.44 -25.39 3.55
CA GLY A 33 39.67 -26.21 3.55
C GLY A 33 39.62 -27.51 2.72
N ALA A 34 38.44 -27.93 2.27
CA ALA A 34 38.25 -29.19 1.55
C ALA A 34 38.36 -29.06 0.01
N GLY A 35 38.19 -27.85 -0.54
CA GLY A 35 38.22 -27.61 -1.98
C GLY A 35 39.60 -27.75 -2.63
N ASN A 36 40.68 -27.50 -1.88
CA ASN A 36 42.03 -27.46 -2.47
C ASN A 36 42.80 -28.80 -2.43
N ARG A 37 42.29 -29.84 -1.77
CA ARG A 37 42.90 -31.19 -1.80
C ARG A 37 42.32 -32.12 -2.87
N ALA A 38 41.17 -31.80 -3.44
CA ALA A 38 40.57 -32.57 -4.53
C ALA A 38 41.26 -32.35 -5.89
N LEU A 39 41.99 -31.23 -6.06
CA LEU A 39 42.62 -30.89 -7.35
C LEU A 39 43.99 -31.55 -7.58
N SER A 40 44.67 -32.05 -6.54
CA SER A 40 45.94 -32.80 -6.69
C SER A 40 45.76 -34.30 -6.84
N GLY A 41 44.58 -34.85 -6.52
CA GLY A 41 44.26 -36.27 -6.71
C GLY A 41 43.77 -36.63 -8.13
N LEU A 42 43.38 -35.63 -8.94
CA LEU A 42 42.79 -35.86 -10.26
C LEU A 42 43.80 -36.02 -11.42
N LEU A 43 45.11 -35.89 -11.14
CA LEU A 43 46.16 -35.99 -12.17
C LEU A 43 46.85 -37.36 -12.23
N SER A 44 46.35 -38.39 -11.55
CA SER A 44 47.04 -39.70 -11.49
C SER A 44 46.12 -40.92 -11.37
N GLY A 45 44.95 -40.91 -12.01
CA GLY A 45 44.09 -42.10 -12.08
C GLY A 45 43.26 -42.12 -13.36
N GLY A 46 43.57 -43.05 -14.27
CA GLY A 46 42.82 -43.26 -15.51
C GLY A 46 41.41 -43.78 -15.24
N THR A 47 40.45 -42.87 -15.09
CA THR A 47 39.03 -43.16 -15.30
C THR A 47 38.75 -43.23 -16.80
N PRO A 48 37.80 -44.08 -17.25
CA PRO A 48 37.41 -44.12 -18.65
C PRO A 48 36.91 -42.74 -19.05
N VAL A 49 37.50 -42.16 -20.10
CA VAL A 49 36.95 -40.98 -20.76
C VAL A 49 35.58 -41.41 -21.28
N THR A 50 34.52 -41.08 -20.56
CA THR A 50 33.19 -41.02 -21.19
C THR A 50 33.35 -39.95 -22.25
N VAL A 51 33.36 -40.35 -23.52
CA VAL A 51 33.34 -39.42 -24.64
C VAL A 51 32.06 -38.63 -24.46
N GLN A 52 32.16 -37.46 -23.85
CA GLN A 52 31.05 -36.54 -23.70
C GLN A 52 30.77 -36.13 -25.14
N ARG A 53 29.76 -36.75 -25.76
CA ARG A 53 29.34 -36.39 -27.11
C ARG A 53 29.17 -34.88 -27.14
N ASP A 54 29.69 -34.29 -28.20
CA ASP A 54 29.63 -32.85 -28.37
C ASP A 54 28.16 -32.47 -28.53
N VAL A 55 27.53 -31.99 -27.45
CA VAL A 55 26.11 -31.63 -27.42
C VAL A 55 25.74 -30.71 -28.58
N VAL A 56 26.68 -29.86 -29.02
CA VAL A 56 26.48 -29.02 -30.21
C VAL A 56 26.29 -29.86 -31.47
N SER A 57 27.11 -30.88 -31.69
CA SER A 57 27.00 -31.78 -32.84
C SER A 57 25.71 -32.59 -32.80
N ASP A 58 25.35 -33.13 -31.63
CA ASP A 58 24.13 -33.92 -31.48
C ASP A 58 22.88 -33.06 -31.76
N VAL A 59 22.87 -31.81 -31.28
CA VAL A 59 21.78 -30.85 -31.54
C VAL A 59 21.77 -30.40 -33.00
N GLU A 60 22.91 -30.11 -33.63
CA GLU A 60 22.98 -29.78 -35.07
C GLU A 60 22.42 -30.91 -35.92
N ASP A 61 22.82 -32.15 -35.62
CA ASP A 61 22.37 -33.33 -36.36
C ASP A 61 20.85 -33.50 -36.25
N LYS A 62 20.29 -33.40 -35.02
CA LYS A 62 18.84 -33.45 -34.78
C LYS A 62 18.07 -32.30 -35.42
N MET A 63 18.68 -31.12 -35.52
CA MET A 63 18.07 -29.95 -36.17
C MET A 63 18.36 -29.89 -37.67
N SER A 64 19.06 -30.87 -38.24
CA SER A 64 19.36 -30.98 -39.67
C SER A 64 18.27 -31.79 -40.40
N TYR A 65 18.11 -31.56 -41.69
CA TYR A 65 17.29 -32.46 -42.52
C TYR A 65 18.17 -33.54 -43.10
N SER A 66 17.76 -34.80 -42.98
CA SER A 66 18.41 -35.91 -43.65
C SER A 66 17.70 -36.22 -44.97
N ALA A 67 18.33 -37.00 -45.85
CA ALA A 67 17.72 -37.40 -47.12
C ALA A 67 16.41 -38.20 -46.96
N THR A 68 16.15 -38.72 -45.75
CA THR A 68 14.95 -39.49 -45.40
C THR A 68 14.08 -38.81 -44.35
N ASP A 69 14.54 -37.72 -43.76
CA ASP A 69 13.85 -37.00 -42.69
C ASP A 69 13.69 -35.52 -43.03
N TRP A 70 12.49 -35.18 -43.46
CA TRP A 70 12.16 -33.89 -44.06
C TRP A 70 11.65 -32.88 -43.04
N ALA A 71 11.50 -33.25 -41.77
CA ALA A 71 11.02 -32.36 -40.71
C ALA A 71 11.70 -32.67 -39.38
N VAL A 72 12.03 -31.64 -38.61
CA VAL A 72 12.44 -31.81 -37.21
C VAL A 72 11.19 -32.13 -36.40
N THR A 73 11.21 -33.19 -35.61
CA THR A 73 10.08 -33.59 -34.78
C THR A 73 10.02 -32.82 -33.44
N ASP A 74 8.82 -32.71 -32.87
CA ASP A 74 8.62 -32.15 -31.51
C ASP A 74 9.48 -32.88 -30.46
N GLU A 75 9.67 -34.19 -30.62
CA GLU A 75 10.47 -35.04 -29.73
C GLU A 75 11.95 -34.67 -29.83
N GLU A 76 12.51 -34.57 -31.04
CA GLU A 76 13.91 -34.18 -31.26
C GLU A 76 14.20 -32.77 -30.78
N ALA A 77 13.28 -31.83 -31.01
CA ALA A 77 13.40 -30.46 -30.51
C ALA A 77 13.37 -30.42 -28.98
N THR A 78 12.47 -31.19 -28.35
CA THR A 78 12.37 -31.27 -26.89
C THR A 78 13.60 -31.94 -26.27
N GLU A 79 14.12 -33.01 -26.87
CA GLU A 79 15.34 -33.67 -26.43
C GLU A 79 16.55 -32.74 -26.54
N SER A 80 16.72 -32.08 -27.69
CA SER A 80 17.78 -31.09 -27.93
C SER A 80 17.73 -29.94 -26.94
N LEU A 81 16.53 -29.45 -26.61
CA LEU A 81 16.33 -28.44 -25.59
C LEU A 81 16.82 -28.92 -24.22
N ASN A 82 16.45 -30.14 -23.83
CA ASN A 82 16.85 -30.71 -22.54
C ASN A 82 18.36 -30.96 -22.46
N GLU A 83 18.98 -31.42 -23.56
CA GLU A 83 20.43 -31.59 -23.67
C GLU A 83 21.16 -30.25 -23.47
N LEU A 84 20.76 -29.20 -24.18
CA LEU A 84 21.31 -27.86 -23.98
C LEU A 84 21.06 -27.34 -22.56
N ALA A 85 19.84 -27.48 -22.04
CA ALA A 85 19.48 -27.00 -20.71
C ALA A 85 20.24 -27.74 -19.59
N SER A 86 20.76 -28.94 -19.83
CA SER A 86 21.60 -29.68 -18.88
C SER A 86 22.99 -29.06 -18.70
N LEU A 87 23.45 -28.24 -19.67
CA LEU A 87 24.77 -27.62 -19.63
C LEU A 87 24.86 -26.54 -18.54
N PRO A 88 26.00 -26.42 -17.82
CA PRO A 88 26.28 -25.25 -16.98
C PRO A 88 26.24 -23.95 -17.78
N ALA A 89 25.89 -22.81 -17.15
CA ALA A 89 25.67 -21.55 -17.87
C ALA A 89 26.82 -21.13 -18.81
N PRO A 90 28.11 -21.19 -18.43
CA PRO A 90 29.21 -20.86 -19.34
C PRO A 90 29.30 -21.81 -20.55
N ALA A 91 29.05 -23.11 -20.31
CA ALA A 91 29.07 -24.14 -21.35
C ALA A 91 27.86 -24.00 -22.29
N LEU A 92 26.68 -23.68 -21.76
CA LEU A 92 25.49 -23.40 -22.54
C LEU A 92 25.70 -22.19 -23.46
N THR A 93 26.22 -21.08 -22.94
CA THR A 93 26.53 -19.90 -23.76
C THR A 93 27.55 -20.23 -24.85
N SER A 94 28.59 -21.01 -24.52
CA SER A 94 29.57 -21.45 -25.53
C SER A 94 28.97 -22.39 -26.57
N ALA A 95 28.09 -23.31 -26.17
CA ALA A 95 27.41 -24.24 -27.07
C ALA A 95 26.47 -23.48 -28.02
N LEU A 96 25.67 -22.55 -27.50
CA LEU A 96 24.82 -21.68 -28.29
C LEU A 96 25.63 -20.75 -29.20
N GLY A 97 26.82 -20.30 -28.80
CA GLY A 97 27.72 -19.55 -29.66
C GLY A 97 28.24 -20.36 -30.86
N ARG A 98 28.33 -21.69 -30.71
CA ARG A 98 28.78 -22.61 -31.76
C ARG A 98 27.65 -23.13 -32.66
N LEU A 99 26.43 -23.22 -32.15
CA LEU A 99 25.26 -23.62 -32.94
C LEU A 99 25.01 -22.62 -34.09
N SER A 100 24.71 -23.17 -35.26
CA SER A 100 24.28 -22.48 -36.45
C SER A 100 22.96 -21.74 -36.19
N GLN A 101 22.77 -20.63 -36.90
CA GLN A 101 21.52 -19.88 -36.80
C GLN A 101 20.32 -20.72 -37.25
N THR A 102 20.51 -21.58 -38.25
CA THR A 102 19.47 -22.50 -38.73
C THR A 102 19.05 -23.50 -37.66
N ALA A 103 20.00 -24.12 -36.95
CA ALA A 103 19.68 -25.04 -35.87
C ALA A 103 18.93 -24.35 -34.72
N LYS A 104 19.34 -23.13 -34.35
CA LYS A 104 18.63 -22.33 -33.33
C LYS A 104 17.19 -22.03 -33.73
N THR A 105 16.98 -21.55 -34.97
CA THR A 105 15.63 -21.25 -35.47
C THR A 105 14.77 -22.51 -35.49
N ARG A 106 15.27 -23.62 -36.03
CA ARG A 106 14.53 -24.89 -36.07
C ARG A 106 14.21 -25.42 -34.69
N LEU A 107 15.14 -25.33 -33.74
CA LEU A 107 14.89 -25.70 -32.35
C LEU A 107 13.71 -24.93 -31.79
N LEU A 108 13.69 -23.60 -31.94
CA LEU A 108 12.61 -22.77 -31.42
C LEU A 108 11.27 -23.02 -32.15
N ASP A 109 11.30 -23.20 -33.47
CA ASP A 109 10.11 -23.36 -34.30
C ASP A 109 9.42 -24.71 -34.07
N ASN A 110 10.18 -25.79 -33.85
CA ASN A 110 9.65 -27.16 -33.71
C ASN A 110 9.42 -27.59 -32.24
N LEU A 111 9.66 -26.71 -31.25
CA LEU A 111 9.32 -27.04 -29.87
C LEU A 111 7.80 -27.03 -29.64
N PRO A 112 7.21 -28.06 -29.02
CA PRO A 112 5.79 -28.06 -28.67
C PRO A 112 5.49 -27.01 -27.60
N GLY A 113 4.24 -26.55 -27.54
CA GLY A 113 3.80 -25.52 -26.58
C GLY A 113 4.10 -25.87 -25.12
N SER A 114 4.00 -27.15 -24.75
CA SER A 114 4.34 -27.63 -23.40
C SER A 114 5.82 -27.46 -23.07
N ALA A 115 6.73 -27.71 -24.02
CA ALA A 115 8.16 -27.56 -23.82
C ALA A 115 8.58 -26.10 -23.68
N ARG A 116 7.92 -25.19 -24.40
CA ARG A 116 8.13 -23.73 -24.34
C ARG A 116 7.82 -23.13 -22.96
N GLN A 117 6.99 -23.80 -22.16
CA GLN A 117 6.62 -23.33 -20.82
C GLN A 117 7.58 -23.83 -19.72
N THR A 118 8.65 -24.54 -20.07
CA THR A 118 9.60 -25.12 -19.11
C THR A 118 10.72 -24.16 -18.72
N SER A 119 11.36 -24.41 -17.57
CA SER A 119 12.57 -23.70 -17.15
C SER A 119 13.77 -23.99 -18.06
N ALA A 120 13.81 -25.19 -18.68
CA ALA A 120 14.81 -25.56 -19.67
C ALA A 120 14.75 -24.62 -20.88
N PHE A 121 13.55 -24.40 -21.42
CA PHE A 121 13.32 -23.45 -22.50
C PHE A 121 13.80 -22.04 -22.15
N THR A 122 13.34 -21.53 -21.00
CA THR A 122 13.71 -20.20 -20.50
C THR A 122 15.23 -20.04 -20.42
N LYS A 123 15.92 -21.04 -19.85
CA LYS A 123 17.38 -21.04 -19.69
C LYS A 123 18.10 -21.00 -21.04
N VAL A 124 17.68 -21.80 -22.01
CA VAL A 124 18.28 -21.86 -23.35
C VAL A 124 18.05 -20.54 -24.08
N LEU A 125 16.82 -20.01 -24.08
CA LEU A 125 16.48 -18.77 -24.76
C LEU A 125 17.27 -17.56 -24.20
N VAL A 126 17.37 -17.44 -22.87
CA VAL A 126 18.17 -16.39 -22.22
C VAL A 126 19.64 -16.47 -22.61
N ALA A 127 20.19 -17.69 -22.70
CA ALA A 127 21.58 -17.90 -23.08
C ALA A 127 21.85 -17.64 -24.58
N MET A 128 20.81 -17.62 -25.43
CA MET A 128 20.93 -17.19 -26.84
C MET A 128 21.12 -15.67 -26.98
N GLY A 129 20.76 -14.88 -25.95
CA GLY A 129 20.91 -13.44 -25.93
C GLY A 129 19.66 -12.66 -26.39
N PRO A 130 19.63 -11.33 -26.16
CA PRO A 130 18.42 -10.51 -26.29
C PRO A 130 17.86 -10.45 -27.71
N ASP A 131 18.70 -10.53 -28.75
CA ASP A 131 18.25 -10.47 -30.15
C ASP A 131 17.52 -11.75 -30.58
N ALA A 132 17.82 -12.90 -29.95
CA ALA A 132 17.08 -14.14 -30.17
C ALA A 132 15.76 -14.17 -29.38
N VAL A 133 15.72 -13.50 -28.22
CA VAL A 133 14.54 -13.46 -27.35
C VAL A 133 13.42 -12.61 -27.96
N GLN A 134 13.74 -11.46 -28.56
CA GLN A 134 12.73 -10.50 -28.99
C GLN A 134 11.71 -11.06 -30.00
N PRO A 135 12.11 -11.63 -31.15
CA PRO A 135 11.15 -12.15 -32.13
C PRO A 135 10.24 -13.23 -31.54
N TYR A 136 10.79 -14.00 -30.59
CA TYR A 136 10.03 -15.04 -29.91
C TYR A 136 9.00 -14.46 -28.92
N VAL A 137 9.39 -13.47 -28.12
CA VAL A 137 8.46 -12.76 -27.23
C VAL A 137 7.34 -12.09 -28.03
N GLU A 138 7.67 -11.45 -29.13
CA GLU A 138 6.68 -10.85 -30.04
C GLU A 138 5.76 -11.91 -30.65
N ASN A 139 6.30 -13.07 -31.04
CA ASN A 139 5.51 -14.18 -31.56
C ASN A 139 4.53 -14.73 -30.52
N LEU A 140 4.97 -14.97 -29.28
CA LEU A 140 4.10 -15.41 -28.18
C LEU A 140 3.00 -14.40 -27.83
N LEU A 141 3.27 -13.11 -28.04
CA LEU A 141 2.31 -12.03 -27.81
C LEU A 141 1.60 -11.57 -29.10
N SER A 142 1.76 -12.30 -30.20
CA SER A 142 1.08 -12.04 -31.47
C SER A 142 -0.17 -12.89 -31.59
N TYR A 143 -1.18 -12.40 -32.31
CA TYR A 143 -2.28 -13.25 -32.73
C TYR A 143 -1.79 -14.13 -33.87
N GLY A 144 -1.86 -15.45 -33.68
CA GLY A 144 -1.62 -16.39 -34.76
C GLY A 144 -2.71 -16.27 -35.82
N VAL A 145 -2.44 -16.78 -37.03
CA VAL A 145 -3.46 -16.86 -38.11
C VAL A 145 -4.70 -17.66 -37.68
N PHE A 146 -4.56 -18.51 -36.66
CA PHE A 146 -5.62 -19.34 -36.09
C PHE A 146 -5.88 -19.11 -34.59
N ASP A 147 -5.03 -18.33 -33.90
CA ASP A 147 -5.18 -18.00 -32.48
C ASP A 147 -5.66 -16.56 -32.32
N TRP A 148 -6.96 -16.44 -32.05
CA TRP A 148 -7.67 -15.17 -31.89
C TRP A 148 -7.46 -14.53 -30.51
N ALA A 149 -6.74 -15.20 -29.60
CA ALA A 149 -6.42 -14.71 -28.26
C ALA A 149 -5.03 -15.19 -27.82
N ILE A 150 -4.36 -14.34 -27.03
CA ILE A 150 -3.14 -14.72 -26.30
C ILE A 150 -3.59 -15.45 -25.04
N THR A 151 -2.95 -16.56 -24.71
CA THR A 151 -3.31 -17.30 -23.50
C THR A 151 -2.56 -16.75 -22.29
N ASP A 152 -3.12 -16.91 -21.09
CA ASP A 152 -2.44 -16.62 -19.83
C ASP A 152 -1.10 -17.36 -19.72
N ALA A 153 -1.02 -18.55 -20.33
CA ALA A 153 0.18 -19.38 -20.33
C ALA A 153 1.30 -18.79 -21.20
N ASP A 154 0.96 -18.14 -22.32
CA ASP A 154 1.93 -17.43 -23.17
C ASP A 154 2.48 -16.20 -22.47
N ALA A 155 1.59 -15.39 -21.86
CA ALA A 155 1.98 -14.23 -21.07
C ALA A 155 2.88 -14.62 -19.89
N LEU A 156 2.54 -15.69 -19.17
CA LEU A 156 3.36 -16.24 -18.10
C LEU A 156 4.73 -16.74 -18.62
N GLY A 157 4.77 -17.38 -19.79
CA GLY A 157 6.00 -17.80 -20.45
C GLY A 157 6.92 -16.62 -20.76
N VAL A 158 6.38 -15.55 -21.35
CA VAL A 158 7.12 -14.31 -21.60
C VAL A 158 7.61 -13.68 -20.31
N PHE A 159 6.79 -13.64 -19.27
CA PHE A 159 7.19 -13.06 -17.99
C PHE A 159 8.33 -13.86 -17.33
N ARG A 160 8.31 -15.20 -17.39
CA ARG A 160 9.42 -16.05 -16.92
C ARG A 160 10.71 -15.77 -17.67
N ILE A 161 10.64 -15.55 -18.98
CA ILE A 161 11.80 -15.13 -19.79
C ILE A 161 12.34 -13.80 -19.27
N PHE A 162 11.47 -12.81 -19.07
CA PHE A 162 11.86 -11.51 -18.51
C PHE A 162 12.57 -11.64 -17.16
N VAL A 163 12.01 -12.42 -16.23
CA VAL A 163 12.58 -12.64 -14.89
C VAL A 163 13.96 -13.30 -14.96
N ALA A 164 14.18 -14.19 -15.93
CA ALA A 164 15.45 -14.91 -16.10
C ALA A 164 16.55 -14.09 -16.79
N LEU A 165 16.21 -12.99 -17.49
CA LEU A 165 17.17 -12.10 -18.13
C LEU A 165 17.98 -11.30 -17.11
N GLN A 166 19.22 -10.94 -17.46
CA GLN A 166 20.00 -9.97 -16.68
C GLN A 166 19.35 -8.58 -16.73
N PRO A 167 19.53 -7.71 -15.71
CA PRO A 167 18.86 -6.40 -15.65
C PRO A 167 19.01 -5.55 -16.92
N ALA A 168 20.23 -5.46 -17.49
CA ALA A 168 20.45 -4.70 -18.73
C ALA A 168 19.69 -5.29 -19.94
N GLN A 169 19.54 -6.61 -19.99
CA GLN A 169 18.76 -7.29 -21.03
C GLN A 169 17.25 -7.10 -20.83
N GLN A 170 16.78 -7.10 -19.57
CA GLN A 170 15.39 -6.77 -19.25
C GLN A 170 15.04 -5.36 -19.74
N THR A 171 15.89 -4.37 -19.44
CA THR A 171 15.69 -2.98 -19.90
C THR A 171 15.67 -2.90 -21.42
N ALA A 172 16.65 -3.52 -22.09
CA ALA A 172 16.72 -3.51 -23.55
C ALA A 172 15.48 -4.16 -24.20
N LEU A 173 15.03 -5.30 -23.68
CA LEU A 173 13.85 -5.98 -24.19
C LEU A 173 12.56 -5.19 -23.93
N ALA A 174 12.38 -4.65 -22.71
CA ALA A 174 11.21 -3.86 -22.34
C ALA A 174 11.06 -2.59 -23.20
N GLN A 175 12.17 -1.93 -23.53
CA GLN A 175 12.19 -0.75 -24.41
C GLN A 175 11.87 -1.09 -25.87
N LYS A 176 12.29 -2.27 -26.35
CA LYS A 176 12.02 -2.72 -27.71
C LYS A 176 10.60 -3.27 -27.90
N LEU A 177 9.94 -3.75 -26.84
CA LEU A 177 8.55 -4.21 -26.93
C LEU A 177 7.65 -3.08 -27.45
N GLY A 178 6.81 -3.38 -28.44
CA GLY A 178 5.77 -2.44 -28.89
C GLY A 178 4.67 -2.25 -27.84
N SER A 179 3.93 -1.13 -27.94
CA SER A 179 2.81 -0.81 -27.04
C SER A 179 1.76 -1.93 -26.98
N GLY A 180 1.38 -2.48 -28.15
CA GLY A 180 0.44 -3.59 -28.24
C GLY A 180 0.92 -4.83 -27.48
N PHE A 181 2.21 -5.18 -27.59
CA PHE A 181 2.79 -6.33 -26.88
C PHE A 181 2.85 -6.11 -25.37
N ARG A 182 3.23 -4.91 -24.91
CA ARG A 182 3.18 -4.57 -23.48
C ARG A 182 1.77 -4.69 -22.91
N SER A 183 0.80 -4.08 -23.59
CA SER A 183 -0.61 -4.12 -23.16
C SER A 183 -1.13 -5.56 -23.08
N ARG A 184 -0.82 -6.39 -24.08
CA ARG A 184 -1.20 -7.82 -24.10
C ARG A 184 -0.52 -8.61 -22.99
N LEU A 185 0.77 -8.39 -22.76
CA LEU A 185 1.49 -9.04 -21.67
C LEU A 185 0.87 -8.66 -20.32
N ALA A 186 0.65 -7.36 -20.08
CA ALA A 186 0.07 -6.89 -18.83
C ALA A 186 -1.38 -7.38 -18.62
N GLY A 187 -2.18 -7.42 -19.69
CA GLY A 187 -3.60 -7.80 -19.62
C GLY A 187 -3.86 -9.30 -19.48
N ASN A 188 -2.93 -10.15 -19.92
CA ASN A 188 -3.06 -11.62 -19.84
C ASN A 188 -2.16 -12.23 -18.76
N LEU A 189 -1.28 -11.45 -18.13
CA LEU A 189 -0.51 -11.94 -16.99
C LEU A 189 -1.41 -11.94 -15.75
N ALA A 190 -1.77 -13.14 -15.27
CA ALA A 190 -2.46 -13.32 -13.99
C ALA A 190 -1.45 -13.72 -12.90
N ARG A 191 -1.72 -13.29 -11.65
CA ARG A 191 -0.98 -13.75 -10.47
C ARG A 191 -1.96 -14.22 -9.39
N SER A 192 -1.67 -15.39 -8.80
CA SER A 192 -2.49 -16.00 -7.75
C SER A 192 -2.02 -15.68 -6.33
N GLY A 193 -0.85 -15.08 -6.16
CA GLY A 193 -0.25 -14.81 -4.85
C GLY A 193 0.80 -13.71 -4.88
N THR A 194 1.54 -13.54 -3.78
CA THR A 194 2.74 -12.67 -3.68
C THR A 194 3.85 -13.17 -4.59
N ILE A 195 4.64 -12.26 -5.14
CA ILE A 195 5.76 -12.60 -6.03
C ILE A 195 7.10 -12.26 -5.35
N GLY A 196 8.20 -12.79 -5.88
CA GLY A 196 9.53 -12.59 -5.34
C GLY A 196 10.20 -11.31 -5.84
N GLU A 197 11.39 -11.03 -5.30
CA GLU A 197 12.18 -9.86 -5.65
C GLU A 197 12.59 -9.80 -7.13
N ALA A 198 12.86 -10.96 -7.75
CA ALA A 198 13.20 -11.03 -9.16
C ALA A 198 12.00 -10.63 -10.05
N GLU A 199 10.81 -11.12 -9.71
CA GLU A 199 9.57 -10.73 -10.35
C GLU A 199 9.22 -9.24 -10.11
N HIS A 200 9.44 -8.73 -8.90
CA HIS A 200 9.31 -7.29 -8.61
C HIS A 200 10.20 -6.45 -9.51
N ALA A 201 11.47 -6.81 -9.66
CA ALA A 201 12.42 -6.11 -10.51
C ALA A 201 12.03 -6.16 -12.00
N ALA A 202 11.54 -7.31 -12.47
CA ALA A 202 11.05 -7.46 -13.84
C ALA A 202 9.80 -6.59 -14.10
N LEU A 203 8.82 -6.60 -13.20
CA LEU A 203 7.64 -5.72 -13.31
C LEU A 203 8.02 -4.25 -13.27
N ARG A 204 8.95 -3.86 -12.40
CA ARG A 204 9.48 -2.50 -12.35
C ARG A 204 10.08 -2.08 -13.70
N THR A 205 10.89 -2.95 -14.31
CA THR A 205 11.52 -2.68 -15.60
C THR A 205 10.48 -2.52 -16.72
N LEU A 206 9.45 -3.38 -16.74
CA LEU A 206 8.34 -3.26 -17.69
C LEU A 206 7.54 -1.98 -17.49
N PHE A 207 7.26 -1.60 -16.24
CA PHE A 207 6.58 -0.36 -15.88
C PHE A 207 7.38 0.89 -16.28
N ASP A 208 8.68 0.92 -15.99
CA ASP A 208 9.56 2.04 -16.34
C ASP A 208 9.71 2.21 -17.86
N ALA A 209 9.67 1.11 -18.62
CA ALA A 209 9.72 1.13 -20.09
C ALA A 209 8.37 1.45 -20.76
N THR A 210 7.26 1.43 -20.03
CA THR A 210 5.92 1.74 -20.55
C THR A 210 5.73 3.26 -20.58
N PRO A 211 5.47 3.89 -21.75
CA PRO A 211 5.24 5.34 -21.84
C PRO A 211 4.03 5.84 -21.03
N ASP A 212 4.07 7.11 -20.60
CA ASP A 212 2.98 7.74 -19.82
C ASP A 212 1.64 7.82 -20.57
N THR A 213 1.68 7.76 -21.90
CA THR A 213 0.50 7.70 -22.76
C THR A 213 -0.22 6.35 -22.72
N GLU A 214 0.42 5.30 -22.20
CA GLU A 214 -0.13 3.93 -22.09
C GLU A 214 -0.73 3.68 -20.69
N VAL A 215 -1.60 4.58 -20.23
CA VAL A 215 -2.16 4.61 -18.86
C VAL A 215 -2.74 3.26 -18.41
N GLU A 216 -3.55 2.59 -19.23
CA GLU A 216 -4.14 1.30 -18.87
C GLU A 216 -3.09 0.20 -18.68
N THR A 217 -2.00 0.26 -19.44
CA THR A 217 -0.88 -0.68 -19.27
C THR A 217 -0.12 -0.41 -17.97
N LEU A 218 0.06 0.87 -17.61
CA LEU A 218 0.64 1.26 -16.31
C LEU A 218 -0.25 0.81 -15.13
N LYS A 219 -1.57 0.97 -15.24
CA LYS A 219 -2.54 0.46 -14.23
C LYS A 219 -2.43 -1.07 -14.09
N ALA A 220 -2.35 -1.80 -15.20
CA ALA A 220 -2.19 -3.26 -15.18
C ALA A 220 -0.87 -3.70 -14.52
N TRP A 221 0.25 -3.01 -14.78
CA TRP A 221 1.51 -3.29 -14.10
C TRP A 221 1.46 -2.99 -12.60
N LEU A 222 0.81 -1.89 -12.19
CA LEU A 222 0.59 -1.58 -10.79
C LEU A 222 -0.28 -2.65 -10.11
N HIS A 223 -1.34 -3.11 -10.77
CA HIS A 223 -2.15 -4.22 -10.28
C HIS A 223 -1.33 -5.49 -10.14
N LEU A 224 -0.50 -5.82 -11.12
CA LEU A 224 0.39 -6.98 -11.06
C LEU A 224 1.46 -6.85 -9.97
N ARG A 225 1.91 -5.64 -9.64
CA ARG A 225 2.90 -5.42 -8.59
C ARG A 225 2.28 -5.45 -7.20
N PHE A 226 1.15 -4.77 -7.01
CA PHE A 226 0.59 -4.46 -5.69
C PHE A 226 -0.76 -5.12 -5.42
N ARG A 227 -1.35 -5.83 -6.38
CA ARG A 227 -2.70 -6.41 -6.29
C ARG A 227 -3.79 -5.39 -5.96
N ILE A 228 -3.59 -4.16 -6.42
CA ILE A 228 -4.50 -3.02 -6.24
C ILE A 228 -5.12 -2.70 -7.59
N GLU A 229 -6.44 -2.56 -7.65
CA GLU A 229 -7.13 -2.03 -8.83
C GLU A 229 -7.02 -0.50 -8.88
N PHE A 230 -6.88 0.06 -10.08
CA PHE A 230 -6.83 1.51 -10.28
C PHE A 230 -7.99 1.95 -11.17
N GLY A 231 -8.86 2.80 -10.63
CA GLY A 231 -10.10 3.19 -11.31
C GLY A 231 -10.48 4.65 -11.11
N THR A 232 -11.75 4.95 -11.37
CA THR A 232 -12.36 6.28 -11.27
C THR A 232 -13.73 6.24 -10.57
N ASP A 233 -14.03 5.15 -9.85
CA ASP A 233 -15.31 4.99 -9.14
C ASP A 233 -15.27 5.79 -7.85
N THR A 234 -16.07 6.87 -7.77
CA THR A 234 -16.03 7.81 -6.65
C THR A 234 -17.36 7.79 -5.92
N HIS A 235 -17.29 7.81 -4.58
CA HIS A 235 -18.46 7.90 -3.71
C HIS A 235 -18.55 9.35 -3.22
N ARG A 236 -19.78 9.89 -3.07
CA ARG A 236 -20.08 11.26 -2.54
C ARG A 236 -20.21 12.39 -3.56
N GLY A 237 -20.54 12.08 -4.81
CA GLY A 237 -20.85 13.11 -5.81
C GLY A 237 -19.61 13.87 -6.31
N GLU A 238 -18.44 13.32 -6.06
CA GLU A 238 -17.20 13.74 -6.69
C GLU A 238 -17.24 13.48 -8.19
N THR A 239 -16.44 14.23 -8.93
CA THR A 239 -16.32 14.02 -10.37
C THR A 239 -15.17 13.05 -10.60
N ALA A 240 -15.48 11.86 -11.11
CA ALA A 240 -14.50 10.89 -11.57
C ALA A 240 -13.47 11.54 -12.53
N GLU A 241 -12.19 11.20 -12.39
CA GLU A 241 -11.14 11.68 -13.29
C GLU A 241 -10.16 10.54 -13.62
N GLU A 242 -9.78 10.41 -14.90
CA GLU A 242 -8.86 9.38 -15.34
C GLU A 242 -7.44 9.60 -14.81
N TRP A 243 -6.75 8.52 -14.45
CA TRP A 243 -5.34 8.55 -14.09
C TRP A 243 -4.46 9.03 -15.25
N ASP A 244 -3.31 9.62 -14.90
CA ASP A 244 -2.26 9.97 -15.86
C ASP A 244 -0.96 9.21 -15.55
N GLY A 245 -0.06 9.09 -16.53
CA GLY A 245 1.18 8.33 -16.34
C GLY A 245 2.06 8.85 -15.21
N ALA A 246 2.20 10.19 -15.09
CA ALA A 246 3.05 10.83 -14.10
C ALA A 246 2.62 10.51 -12.65
N SER A 247 1.33 10.58 -12.37
CA SER A 247 0.76 10.23 -11.06
C SER A 247 0.86 8.74 -10.75
N LEU A 248 0.63 7.86 -11.74
CA LEU A 248 0.82 6.41 -11.56
C LEU A 248 2.28 6.05 -11.26
N ARG A 249 3.25 6.73 -11.88
CA ARG A 249 4.69 6.55 -11.54
C ARG A 249 5.00 6.99 -10.13
N ARG A 250 4.47 8.14 -9.72
CA ARG A 250 4.65 8.65 -8.36
C ARG A 250 4.04 7.69 -7.34
N MET A 251 2.81 7.25 -7.59
CA MET A 251 2.10 6.25 -6.78
C MET A 251 2.91 4.95 -6.66
N TYR A 252 3.45 4.42 -7.77
CA TYR A 252 4.29 3.22 -7.77
C TYR A 252 5.44 3.36 -6.76
N ASN A 253 6.15 4.49 -6.79
CA ASN A 253 7.29 4.73 -5.91
C ASN A 253 6.86 4.80 -4.44
N VAL A 254 5.73 5.46 -4.13
CA VAL A 254 5.21 5.52 -2.76
C VAL A 254 4.84 4.13 -2.26
N LEU A 255 4.05 3.39 -3.02
CA LEU A 255 3.60 2.04 -2.64
C LEU A 255 4.77 1.05 -2.52
N GLN A 256 5.76 1.13 -3.40
CA GLN A 256 6.96 0.29 -3.34
C GLN A 256 7.79 0.53 -2.07
N GLY A 257 7.75 1.75 -1.51
CA GLY A 257 8.44 2.07 -0.28
C GLY A 257 7.79 1.49 0.98
N LEU A 258 6.55 0.97 0.89
CA LEU A 258 5.80 0.47 2.03
C LEU A 258 5.98 -1.05 2.20
N PRO A 259 5.84 -1.59 3.43
CA PRO A 259 5.90 -3.03 3.64
C PRO A 259 4.85 -3.79 2.83
N ALA A 260 5.18 -4.99 2.35
CA ALA A 260 4.28 -5.78 1.51
C ALA A 260 2.93 -6.07 2.19
N GLY A 261 2.91 -6.25 3.52
CA GLY A 261 1.68 -6.44 4.29
C GLY A 261 0.79 -5.19 4.39
N ALA A 262 1.30 -4.01 4.10
CA ALA A 262 0.50 -2.79 4.02
C ALA A 262 -0.13 -2.58 2.64
N VAL A 263 0.53 -3.09 1.58
CA VAL A 263 0.13 -2.92 0.18
C VAL A 263 -0.31 -4.24 -0.45
N GLU A 264 0.65 -5.04 -0.92
CA GLU A 264 0.44 -6.21 -1.77
C GLU A 264 -0.34 -7.36 -1.12
N ALA A 265 -0.17 -7.53 0.18
CA ALA A 265 -0.82 -8.57 0.96
C ALA A 265 -1.92 -8.01 1.86
N ASN A 266 -2.43 -6.80 1.58
CA ASN A 266 -3.48 -6.15 2.37
C ASN A 266 -4.85 -6.26 1.69
N PRO A 267 -5.76 -7.13 2.16
CA PRO A 267 -7.09 -7.26 1.56
C PRO A 267 -7.97 -6.02 1.78
N ASP A 268 -7.66 -5.18 2.77
CA ASP A 268 -8.37 -3.92 3.03
C ASP A 268 -7.87 -2.77 2.13
N LEU A 269 -6.92 -3.04 1.23
CA LEU A 269 -6.47 -2.13 0.18
C LEU A 269 -6.68 -2.78 -1.20
N ALA A 270 -7.94 -2.90 -1.61
CA ALA A 270 -8.27 -3.57 -2.86
C ALA A 270 -8.16 -2.65 -4.09
N ARG A 271 -8.39 -1.34 -3.89
CA ARG A 271 -8.60 -0.40 -5.00
C ARG A 271 -8.23 1.04 -4.64
N ILE A 272 -7.69 1.77 -5.60
CA ILE A 272 -7.43 3.20 -5.54
C ILE A 272 -8.11 3.88 -6.75
N ASP A 273 -9.09 4.72 -6.47
CA ASP A 273 -9.82 5.49 -7.46
C ASP A 273 -9.30 6.93 -7.54
N ARG A 274 -9.39 7.56 -8.72
CA ARG A 274 -9.09 8.99 -8.90
C ARG A 274 -10.36 9.80 -9.05
N TYR A 275 -10.38 10.94 -8.37
CA TYR A 275 -11.40 11.98 -8.53
C TYR A 275 -10.77 13.33 -8.84
N LYS A 276 -11.57 14.22 -9.42
CA LYS A 276 -11.19 15.59 -9.71
C LYS A 276 -11.24 16.40 -8.42
N ASP A 277 -10.09 16.94 -8.02
CA ASP A 277 -9.98 17.88 -6.92
C ASP A 277 -9.47 19.23 -7.45
N ALA A 278 -10.01 20.33 -6.94
CA ALA A 278 -9.47 21.67 -7.22
C ALA A 278 -8.30 22.02 -6.29
N GLY A 279 -8.13 21.27 -5.21
CA GLY A 279 -7.05 21.38 -4.24
C GLY A 279 -5.73 20.80 -4.72
N LEU A 280 -4.74 20.85 -3.83
CA LEU A 280 -3.37 20.42 -4.17
C LEU A 280 -3.17 18.90 -4.01
N ALA A 281 -3.83 18.30 -3.04
CA ALA A 281 -3.99 16.85 -2.90
C ALA A 281 -5.07 16.61 -1.84
N GLY A 282 -5.86 15.57 -2.02
CA GLY A 282 -6.90 15.13 -1.10
C GLY A 282 -7.12 13.64 -1.28
N GLY A 283 -7.76 13.04 -0.28
CA GLY A 283 -8.13 11.64 -0.34
C GLY A 283 -9.18 11.30 0.70
N TYR A 284 -9.74 10.11 0.54
CA TYR A 284 -10.49 9.47 1.61
C TYR A 284 -10.41 7.95 1.49
N TYR A 285 -10.59 7.29 2.63
CA TYR A 285 -10.75 5.85 2.71
C TYR A 285 -12.23 5.47 2.90
N GLY A 286 -12.75 4.68 1.97
CA GLY A 286 -14.11 4.19 1.93
C GLY A 286 -14.36 3.00 2.86
N SER A 287 -15.59 2.88 3.36
CA SER A 287 -16.01 1.71 4.16
C SER A 287 -15.98 0.39 3.38
N ASP A 288 -15.84 0.44 2.07
CA ASP A 288 -15.68 -0.70 1.16
C ASP A 288 -14.22 -1.08 0.88
N GLY A 289 -13.24 -0.48 1.57
CA GLY A 289 -11.82 -0.84 1.43
C GLY A 289 -11.14 -0.21 0.22
N ARG A 290 -11.75 0.87 -0.31
CA ARG A 290 -11.25 1.63 -1.45
C ARG A 290 -10.67 2.94 -0.95
N ILE A 291 -9.55 3.34 -1.54
CA ILE A 291 -9.03 4.70 -1.40
C ILE A 291 -9.51 5.51 -2.59
N ALA A 292 -9.88 6.76 -2.38
CA ALA A 292 -10.02 7.74 -3.45
C ALA A 292 -8.97 8.83 -3.30
N MET A 293 -8.37 9.24 -4.42
CA MET A 293 -7.29 10.22 -4.49
C MET A 293 -7.67 11.35 -5.42
N GLY A 294 -7.49 12.58 -4.96
CA GLY A 294 -7.74 13.79 -5.73
C GLY A 294 -6.55 14.72 -5.69
N TYR A 295 -6.27 15.38 -6.80
CA TYR A 295 -5.33 16.49 -6.89
C TYR A 295 -5.73 17.35 -8.09
N GLY A 296 -5.28 18.60 -8.11
CA GLY A 296 -5.49 19.50 -9.23
C GLY A 296 -4.68 19.09 -10.46
N ASP A 297 -3.92 20.02 -11.02
CA ASP A 297 -3.06 19.71 -12.16
C ASP A 297 -1.76 19.00 -11.76
N LEU A 298 -0.95 18.59 -12.75
CA LEU A 298 0.33 17.91 -12.50
C LEU A 298 1.32 18.72 -11.64
N ARG A 299 1.19 20.04 -11.54
CA ARG A 299 2.03 20.85 -10.64
C ARG A 299 1.69 20.55 -9.18
N ALA A 300 0.44 20.18 -8.90
CA ALA A 300 -0.03 19.79 -7.59
C ALA A 300 0.67 18.51 -7.09
N LEU A 301 1.07 17.59 -7.99
CA LEU A 301 1.85 16.40 -7.63
C LEU A 301 3.16 16.74 -6.95
N ASN A 302 3.76 17.90 -7.23
CA ASN A 302 5.02 18.35 -6.63
C ASN A 302 4.84 19.31 -5.46
N ALA A 303 3.59 19.60 -5.08
CA ALA A 303 3.31 20.48 -3.97
C ALA A 303 3.80 19.87 -2.65
N VAL A 304 4.34 20.72 -1.78
CA VAL A 304 4.84 20.34 -0.46
C VAL A 304 4.07 21.06 0.64
N VAL A 305 4.03 20.45 1.82
CA VAL A 305 3.50 21.07 3.04
C VAL A 305 4.32 22.32 3.38
N GLY A 306 3.65 23.44 3.59
CA GLY A 306 4.29 24.68 4.01
C GLY A 306 3.35 25.66 4.71
N PRO A 307 3.86 26.77 5.27
CA PRO A 307 3.06 27.72 6.06
C PRO A 307 1.88 28.35 5.31
N GLY A 308 2.00 28.56 4.00
CA GLY A 308 0.93 29.05 3.12
C GLY A 308 0.19 27.94 2.36
N ASN A 309 0.58 26.68 2.58
CA ASN A 309 0.01 25.52 1.93
C ASN A 309 -0.06 24.37 2.95
N PRO A 310 -1.09 24.39 3.81
CA PRO A 310 -1.28 23.34 4.79
C PRO A 310 -1.53 21.94 4.17
N GLY A 311 -1.64 21.80 2.84
CA GLY A 311 -2.12 20.58 2.21
C GLY A 311 -3.64 20.57 2.10
N GLY A 312 -4.18 19.92 1.06
CA GLY A 312 -5.62 19.67 0.99
C GLY A 312 -6.03 18.56 1.96
N GLY A 313 -7.31 18.56 2.34
CA GLY A 313 -7.94 17.51 3.15
C GLY A 313 -7.62 17.47 4.65
N GLY A 314 -6.39 17.76 5.08
CA GLY A 314 -5.95 17.29 6.39
C GLY A 314 -4.84 18.09 7.06
N MET A 315 -3.83 18.51 6.31
CA MET A 315 -2.54 18.77 6.93
C MET A 315 -2.37 20.18 7.55
N GLY A 316 -3.48 20.87 7.80
CA GLY A 316 -3.53 22.26 8.28
C GLY A 316 -3.37 22.47 9.77
N VAL A 317 -2.58 23.50 10.11
CA VAL A 317 -1.98 23.84 11.41
C VAL A 317 -0.90 22.83 11.82
N VAL A 318 0.26 23.01 11.20
CA VAL A 318 1.52 22.31 11.41
C VAL A 318 2.17 22.76 12.72
N PRO A 319 2.73 21.82 13.50
CA PRO A 319 4.03 22.10 14.08
C PRO A 319 5.06 21.04 13.68
N VAL A 320 5.87 21.35 12.67
CA VAL A 320 7.24 20.88 12.37
C VAL A 320 7.50 19.55 11.61
N PRO A 321 6.96 18.33 11.89
CA PRO A 321 7.55 17.12 11.30
C PRO A 321 7.20 16.94 9.82
N LEU A 322 6.00 17.35 9.39
CA LEU A 322 5.55 17.16 8.00
C LEU A 322 5.93 18.31 7.07
N GLN A 323 6.54 19.38 7.57
CA GLN A 323 6.94 20.51 6.73
C GLN A 323 7.92 20.07 5.64
N GLY A 324 7.67 20.47 4.40
CA GLY A 324 8.47 20.06 3.24
C GLY A 324 8.15 18.65 2.70
N GLN A 325 7.28 17.89 3.37
CA GLN A 325 6.78 16.63 2.83
C GLN A 325 5.97 16.91 1.57
N ASN A 326 6.12 16.07 0.54
CA ASN A 326 5.24 16.12 -0.62
C ASN A 326 3.81 15.71 -0.24
N LEU A 327 2.84 16.49 -0.71
CA LEU A 327 1.44 16.33 -0.37
C LEU A 327 0.83 15.06 -0.94
N PHE A 328 1.03 14.79 -2.23
CA PHE A 328 0.51 13.58 -2.87
C PHE A 328 1.04 12.33 -2.17
N ASP A 329 2.35 12.28 -1.92
CA ASP A 329 2.96 11.14 -1.23
C ASP A 329 2.43 10.97 0.20
N GLY A 330 2.19 12.09 0.88
CA GLY A 330 1.63 12.11 2.24
C GLY A 330 0.21 11.56 2.28
N VAL A 331 -0.65 12.00 1.35
CA VAL A 331 -2.02 11.50 1.22
C VAL A 331 -2.02 10.01 0.89
N VAL A 332 -1.22 9.55 -0.09
CA VAL A 332 -1.15 8.10 -0.40
C VAL A 332 -0.81 7.28 0.85
N ARG A 333 0.19 7.70 1.63
CA ARG A 333 0.54 6.98 2.88
C ARG A 333 -0.56 7.08 3.92
N HIS A 334 -1.19 8.24 4.09
CA HIS A 334 -2.31 8.44 5.01
C HIS A 334 -3.43 7.44 4.70
N GLU A 335 -3.85 7.37 3.44
CA GLU A 335 -4.95 6.51 3.01
C GLU A 335 -4.59 5.01 3.12
N VAL A 336 -3.34 4.63 2.81
CA VAL A 336 -2.84 3.27 3.12
C VAL A 336 -2.85 3.01 4.64
N GLY A 337 -2.56 4.02 5.45
CA GLY A 337 -2.65 3.96 6.91
C GLY A 337 -4.05 3.59 7.40
N HIS A 338 -5.11 4.10 6.78
CA HIS A 338 -6.48 3.66 7.07
C HIS A 338 -6.74 2.20 6.71
N ALA A 339 -6.24 1.73 5.57
CA ALA A 339 -6.36 0.32 5.21
C ALA A 339 -5.63 -0.60 6.20
N VAL A 340 -4.43 -0.19 6.65
CA VAL A 340 -3.67 -0.91 7.68
C VAL A 340 -4.38 -0.88 9.04
N ASP A 341 -4.95 0.27 9.44
CA ASP A 341 -5.75 0.40 10.65
C ASP A 341 -6.95 -0.56 10.63
N ARG A 342 -7.72 -0.58 9.54
CA ARG A 342 -8.86 -1.49 9.39
C ARG A 342 -8.46 -2.95 9.52
N ARG A 343 -7.35 -3.33 8.88
CA ARG A 343 -6.84 -4.70 8.92
C ARG A 343 -6.40 -5.14 10.32
N LEU A 344 -5.71 -4.26 11.05
CA LEU A 344 -5.04 -4.60 12.31
C LEU A 344 -5.79 -4.14 13.56
N GLY A 345 -6.84 -3.33 13.43
CA GLY A 345 -7.61 -2.77 14.55
C GLY A 345 -6.78 -1.80 15.41
N LEU A 346 -5.94 -0.96 14.79
CA LEU A 346 -4.95 -0.14 15.49
C LEU A 346 -5.61 0.98 16.32
N ALA A 347 -6.61 1.67 15.77
CA ALA A 347 -7.32 2.73 16.47
C ALA A 347 -8.04 2.19 17.72
N ALA A 348 -8.62 0.99 17.63
CA ALA A 348 -9.25 0.34 18.77
C ALA A 348 -8.22 -0.09 19.84
N SER A 349 -7.06 -0.59 19.42
CA SER A 349 -6.03 -1.12 20.32
C SER A 349 -5.05 -0.07 20.89
N TYR A 350 -4.94 1.10 20.27
CA TYR A 350 -3.98 2.14 20.68
C TYR A 350 -4.61 3.49 21.05
N CYS A 351 -5.76 3.84 20.44
CA CYS A 351 -6.37 5.16 20.63
C CYS A 351 -7.53 5.11 21.65
N VAL A 352 -8.48 4.20 21.46
CA VAL A 352 -9.72 4.15 22.25
C VAL A 352 -9.44 3.60 23.65
N GLY A 353 -9.63 4.41 24.70
CA GLY A 353 -9.37 4.00 26.09
C GLY A 353 -7.88 3.94 26.49
N HIS A 354 -6.96 4.36 25.62
CA HIS A 354 -5.52 4.22 25.83
C HIS A 354 -4.83 5.59 25.83
N ALA A 355 -4.19 5.95 26.95
CA ALA A 355 -3.58 7.28 27.14
C ALA A 355 -2.55 7.65 26.06
N SER A 356 -1.75 6.68 25.62
CA SER A 356 -0.70 6.91 24.62
C SER A 356 -1.25 7.38 23.26
N GLY A 357 -2.42 6.90 22.84
CA GLY A 357 -3.10 7.31 21.61
C GLY A 357 -4.26 8.29 21.82
N GLY A 358 -4.29 9.01 22.94
CA GLY A 358 -5.27 10.08 23.17
C GLY A 358 -6.51 9.70 23.99
N ASN A 359 -6.61 8.46 24.47
CA ASN A 359 -7.69 8.00 25.35
C ASN A 359 -9.09 8.37 24.83
N TRP A 360 -9.34 8.01 23.57
CA TRP A 360 -10.57 8.34 22.87
C TRP A 360 -11.77 7.63 23.48
N GLN A 361 -12.91 8.31 23.51
CA GLN A 361 -14.20 7.77 23.95
C GLN A 361 -15.29 8.14 22.95
N ALA A 362 -16.04 7.15 22.50
CA ALA A 362 -17.17 7.32 21.60
C ALA A 362 -18.43 7.75 22.37
N HIS A 363 -19.19 8.66 21.79
CA HIS A 363 -20.48 9.15 22.29
C HIS A 363 -21.63 8.88 21.31
N GLY A 364 -21.42 7.96 20.36
CA GLY A 364 -22.42 7.55 19.37
C GLY A 364 -22.90 8.73 18.51
N ASP A 365 -24.23 8.82 18.38
CA ASP A 365 -24.94 9.89 17.68
C ASP A 365 -25.02 11.21 18.47
N GLY A 366 -24.46 11.25 19.68
CA GLY A 366 -24.54 12.40 20.58
C GLY A 366 -25.78 12.40 21.47
N GLY A 367 -26.58 11.32 21.50
CA GLY A 367 -27.69 11.16 22.42
C GLY A 367 -27.27 11.28 23.88
N GLY A 368 -27.81 12.29 24.59
CA GLY A 368 -27.48 12.56 26.00
C GLY A 368 -26.15 13.28 26.23
N LEU A 369 -25.44 13.66 25.16
CA LEU A 369 -24.15 14.33 25.26
C LEU A 369 -24.29 15.72 25.91
N ALA A 370 -25.37 16.46 25.67
CA ALA A 370 -25.60 17.75 26.31
C ALA A 370 -25.63 17.64 27.85
N SER A 371 -26.31 16.61 28.38
CA SER A 371 -26.36 16.34 29.81
C SER A 371 -24.98 16.00 30.38
N THR A 372 -24.20 15.22 29.63
CA THR A 372 -22.81 14.87 29.96
C THR A 372 -21.94 16.12 30.06
N LEU A 373 -21.99 17.00 29.05
CA LEU A 373 -21.21 18.24 29.00
C LEU A 373 -21.58 19.20 30.14
N VAL A 374 -22.87 19.42 30.38
CA VAL A 374 -23.36 20.30 31.46
C VAL A 374 -22.97 19.76 32.83
N THR A 375 -23.02 18.44 33.03
CA THR A 375 -22.61 17.84 34.30
C THR A 375 -21.10 17.95 34.49
N ALA A 376 -20.32 17.70 33.44
CA ALA A 376 -18.86 17.73 33.48
C ALA A 376 -18.29 19.15 33.54
N SER A 377 -18.98 20.17 32.99
CA SER A 377 -18.52 21.56 33.06
C SER A 377 -18.55 22.10 34.49
N ALA A 378 -19.45 21.57 35.34
CA ALA A 378 -19.71 22.06 36.69
C ALA A 378 -19.90 23.60 36.74
N GLY A 379 -20.39 24.18 35.64
CA GLY A 379 -20.51 25.62 35.44
C GLY A 379 -21.85 26.18 35.92
N ALA A 380 -22.22 27.35 35.38
CA ALA A 380 -23.43 28.05 35.77
C ALA A 380 -24.70 27.23 35.54
N ILE A 381 -24.74 26.41 34.49
CA ILE A 381 -25.90 25.59 34.16
C ILE A 381 -26.11 24.50 35.22
N ALA A 382 -25.03 23.96 35.81
CA ALA A 382 -25.11 22.91 36.82
C ALA A 382 -25.80 23.39 38.11
N GLY A 383 -25.73 24.69 38.41
CA GLY A 383 -26.34 25.33 39.58
C GLY A 383 -27.79 25.79 39.40
N LEU A 384 -28.38 25.62 38.20
CA LEU A 384 -29.77 26.01 37.96
C LEU A 384 -30.78 25.11 38.67
N PRO A 385 -31.98 25.62 38.99
CA PRO A 385 -33.12 24.79 39.41
C PRO A 385 -33.35 23.63 38.43
N PRO A 386 -33.79 22.43 38.90
CA PRO A 386 -33.88 21.24 38.05
C PRO A 386 -34.66 21.45 36.74
N GLU A 387 -35.81 22.11 36.78
CA GLU A 387 -36.63 22.39 35.59
C GLU A 387 -35.92 23.30 34.58
N GLN A 388 -35.23 24.34 35.08
CA GLN A 388 -34.47 25.27 34.23
C GLN A 388 -33.24 24.58 33.63
N LYS A 389 -32.54 23.75 34.42
CA LYS A 389 -31.42 22.94 33.93
C LYS A 389 -31.86 21.98 32.84
N THR A 390 -32.97 21.26 33.02
CA THR A 390 -33.53 20.36 32.00
C THR A 390 -33.82 21.10 30.71
N ALA A 391 -34.49 22.26 30.77
CA ALA A 391 -34.81 23.05 29.58
C ALA A 391 -33.55 23.54 28.84
N VAL A 392 -32.49 23.95 29.56
CA VAL A 392 -31.20 24.30 28.94
C VAL A 392 -30.56 23.07 28.28
N VAL A 393 -30.55 21.92 28.96
CA VAL A 393 -29.99 20.68 28.40
C VAL A 393 -30.74 20.25 27.14
N GLU A 394 -32.07 20.38 27.10
CA GLU A 394 -32.89 20.09 25.92
C GLU A 394 -32.50 20.99 24.73
N VAL A 395 -32.34 22.30 24.96
CA VAL A 395 -31.88 23.23 23.90
C VAL A 395 -30.52 22.81 23.34
N LEU A 396 -29.56 22.48 24.22
CA LEU A 396 -28.23 22.03 23.80
C LEU A 396 -28.28 20.68 23.08
N GLN A 397 -29.15 19.77 23.51
CA GLN A 397 -29.32 18.48 22.86
C GLN A 397 -29.95 18.64 21.47
N SER A 398 -30.93 19.54 21.29
CA SER A 398 -31.47 19.87 19.98
C SER A 398 -30.40 20.41 19.04
N ALA A 399 -29.50 21.27 19.51
CA ALA A 399 -28.39 21.76 18.68
C ALA A 399 -27.44 20.63 18.23
N ILE A 400 -27.21 19.62 19.08
CA ILE A 400 -26.45 18.41 18.74
C ILE A 400 -27.16 17.60 17.66
N THR A 401 -28.44 17.30 17.86
CA THR A 401 -29.26 16.49 16.94
C THR A 401 -29.44 17.17 15.58
N ASP A 402 -29.78 18.45 15.59
CA ASP A 402 -30.09 19.22 14.38
C ASP A 402 -28.83 19.79 13.72
N ARG A 403 -27.68 19.69 14.38
CA ARG A 403 -26.38 20.23 13.97
C ARG A 403 -26.46 21.73 13.69
N THR A 404 -27.02 22.50 14.63
CA THR A 404 -27.22 23.95 14.54
C THR A 404 -26.51 24.74 15.65
N PRO A 405 -25.16 24.65 15.75
CA PRO A 405 -24.40 25.36 16.79
C PRO A 405 -24.65 26.88 16.82
N GLU A 406 -24.91 27.48 15.66
CA GLU A 406 -25.22 28.90 15.50
C GLU A 406 -26.54 29.34 16.15
N GLN A 407 -27.46 28.41 16.40
CA GLN A 407 -28.78 28.69 16.99
C GLN A 407 -28.80 28.60 18.52
N ILE A 408 -27.75 28.04 19.14
CA ILE A 408 -27.70 27.77 20.60
C ILE A 408 -28.07 29.02 21.40
N GLN A 409 -27.43 30.16 21.11
CA GLN A 409 -27.68 31.39 21.86
C GLN A 409 -29.13 31.87 21.70
N ALA A 410 -29.66 31.88 20.48
CA ALA A 410 -31.03 32.31 20.21
C ALA A 410 -32.05 31.42 20.93
N HIS A 411 -31.84 30.10 20.92
CA HIS A 411 -32.73 29.15 21.60
C HIS A 411 -32.65 29.25 23.13
N LEU A 412 -31.45 29.47 23.70
CA LEU A 412 -31.31 29.74 25.14
C LEU A 412 -32.04 31.02 25.54
N GLN A 413 -31.91 32.08 24.75
CA GLN A 413 -32.57 33.37 25.00
C GLN A 413 -34.10 33.31 24.84
N ALA A 414 -34.62 32.33 24.10
CA ALA A 414 -36.04 32.10 23.91
C ALA A 414 -36.70 31.30 25.05
N LEU A 415 -35.91 30.76 26.00
CA LEU A 415 -36.47 30.01 27.13
C LEU A 415 -37.41 30.90 27.97
N PRO A 416 -38.59 30.42 28.41
CA PRO A 416 -39.59 31.24 29.07
C PRO A 416 -39.10 31.96 30.34
N PHE A 417 -38.13 31.37 31.04
CA PHE A 417 -37.55 31.94 32.26
C PHE A 417 -36.34 32.86 32.00
N TRP A 418 -35.82 32.93 30.77
CA TRP A 418 -34.57 33.63 30.46
C TRP A 418 -34.60 35.10 30.89
N GLY A 419 -35.67 35.82 30.52
CA GLY A 419 -35.84 37.24 30.85
C GLY A 419 -35.99 37.52 32.36
N SER A 420 -36.25 36.48 33.16
CA SER A 420 -36.35 36.59 34.63
C SER A 420 -35.03 36.29 35.34
N LEU A 421 -34.02 35.78 34.64
CA LEU A 421 -32.70 35.53 35.22
C LEU A 421 -31.95 36.86 35.45
N PRO A 422 -31.14 36.96 36.52
CA PRO A 422 -30.20 38.07 36.67
C PRO A 422 -29.26 38.16 35.44
N PRO A 423 -28.91 39.36 34.96
CA PRO A 423 -28.01 39.52 33.81
C PRO A 423 -26.67 38.79 33.97
N ALA A 424 -26.12 38.77 35.18
CA ALA A 424 -24.90 38.01 35.49
C ALA A 424 -25.08 36.50 35.28
N THR A 425 -26.23 35.94 35.64
CA THR A 425 -26.56 34.52 35.41
C THR A 425 -26.73 34.23 33.92
N GLN A 426 -27.39 35.11 33.16
CA GLN A 426 -27.50 34.97 31.70
C GLN A 426 -26.13 34.93 31.03
N THR A 427 -25.24 35.87 31.39
CA THR A 427 -23.86 35.88 30.92
C THR A 427 -23.10 34.61 31.34
N ALA A 428 -23.28 34.15 32.57
CA ALA A 428 -22.63 32.95 33.07
C ALA A 428 -23.10 31.67 32.35
N ILE A 429 -24.37 31.58 31.96
CA ILE A 429 -24.89 30.46 31.13
C ILE A 429 -24.27 30.50 29.73
N LEU A 430 -24.25 31.66 29.07
CA LEU A 430 -23.66 31.78 27.72
C LEU A 430 -22.16 31.49 27.72
N ASN A 431 -21.45 31.80 28.81
CA ASN A 431 -20.04 31.53 29.00
C ASN A 431 -19.75 30.16 29.64
N ASP A 432 -20.77 29.32 29.87
CA ASP A 432 -20.56 27.96 30.39
C ASP A 432 -19.74 27.16 29.37
N ASN A 433 -18.75 26.39 29.85
CA ASN A 433 -17.89 25.61 28.97
C ASN A 433 -18.67 24.64 28.09
N ALA A 434 -19.81 24.10 28.56
CA ALA A 434 -20.68 23.24 27.76
C ALA A 434 -21.25 23.98 26.53
N VAL A 435 -21.67 25.24 26.71
CA VAL A 435 -22.18 26.10 25.62
C VAL A 435 -21.05 26.47 24.67
N GLN A 436 -19.92 26.95 25.21
CA GLN A 436 -18.77 27.36 24.41
C GLN A 436 -18.20 26.19 23.58
N ALA A 437 -18.15 24.98 24.15
CA ALA A 437 -17.71 23.78 23.43
C ALA A 437 -18.63 23.48 22.25
N LEU A 438 -19.94 23.42 22.48
CA LEU A 438 -20.92 23.12 21.43
C LEU A 438 -20.92 24.15 20.30
N GLN A 439 -20.53 25.40 20.55
CA GLN A 439 -20.43 26.39 19.47
C GLN A 439 -19.32 26.11 18.46
N ILE A 440 -18.29 25.34 18.83
CA ILE A 440 -17.06 25.17 18.01
C ILE A 440 -16.75 23.72 17.66
N CYS A 441 -17.50 22.74 18.17
CA CYS A 441 -17.06 21.34 18.13
C CYS A 441 -17.69 20.49 17.01
N PHE A 442 -18.48 21.09 16.12
CA PHE A 442 -19.16 20.39 15.02
C PHE A 442 -18.27 20.27 13.78
N ALA A 443 -18.32 19.13 13.09
CA ALA A 443 -17.60 18.92 11.83
C ALA A 443 -18.25 19.70 10.67
N ASN A 444 -17.44 20.29 9.80
CA ASN A 444 -17.88 21.04 8.61
C ASN A 444 -18.88 22.16 8.95
N LYS A 445 -18.71 22.81 10.10
CA LYS A 445 -19.48 23.99 10.55
C LYS A 445 -18.53 25.15 10.78
N ASN A 446 -19.05 26.36 10.91
CA ASN A 446 -18.27 27.57 11.23
C ASN A 446 -18.74 28.12 12.57
N PRO A 447 -17.87 28.31 13.59
CA PRO A 447 -16.40 28.14 13.61
C PRO A 447 -15.90 26.70 13.89
N GLY A 448 -16.68 25.68 13.54
CA GLY A 448 -16.40 24.24 13.71
C GLY A 448 -15.08 23.72 13.12
N ASP A 449 -14.95 22.39 13.04
CA ASP A 449 -13.67 21.69 12.79
C ASP A 449 -12.61 22.04 13.84
N PRO A 450 -12.85 21.71 15.12
CA PRO A 450 -12.06 22.21 16.25
C PRO A 450 -10.59 21.76 16.21
N TRP A 451 -10.27 20.71 15.44
CA TRP A 451 -8.89 20.32 15.17
C TRP A 451 -8.13 21.38 14.37
N TYR A 452 -8.76 22.16 13.50
CA TYR A 452 -8.14 23.26 12.74
C TYR A 452 -8.18 24.62 13.43
N ASN A 453 -8.64 24.68 14.68
CA ASN A 453 -8.72 25.94 15.41
C ASN A 453 -7.34 26.63 15.43
N PRO A 454 -7.24 27.93 15.05
CA PRO A 454 -5.98 28.68 15.01
C PRO A 454 -5.20 28.70 16.34
N SER A 455 -5.91 28.56 17.47
CA SER A 455 -5.28 28.47 18.80
C SER A 455 -4.63 27.10 19.09
N ASP A 456 -4.88 26.10 18.23
CA ASP A 456 -4.36 24.74 18.28
C ASP A 456 -4.64 23.99 19.60
N THR A 457 -5.59 24.49 20.40
CA THR A 457 -6.03 23.82 21.63
C THR A 457 -6.88 22.57 21.35
N GLY A 458 -7.40 22.44 20.14
CA GLY A 458 -8.30 21.36 19.75
C GLY A 458 -9.73 21.51 20.27
N GLY A 459 -10.04 22.57 21.03
CA GLY A 459 -11.39 22.85 21.54
C GLY A 459 -11.41 23.41 22.96
N ILE A 460 -12.58 23.33 23.60
CA ILE A 460 -12.79 23.67 25.02
C ILE A 460 -12.59 22.43 25.89
N HIS A 461 -11.81 22.58 26.97
CA HIS A 461 -11.54 21.50 27.91
C HIS A 461 -12.65 21.43 28.97
N ILE A 462 -13.33 20.30 29.05
CA ILE A 462 -14.40 20.02 30.01
C ILE A 462 -14.02 18.77 30.79
N ALA A 463 -13.85 18.90 32.11
CA ALA A 463 -13.43 17.81 33.00
C ALA A 463 -12.21 17.01 32.48
N GLY A 464 -11.21 17.70 31.92
CA GLY A 464 -10.00 17.07 31.38
C GLY A 464 -10.18 16.38 30.02
N ARG A 465 -11.26 16.66 29.28
CA ARG A 465 -11.49 16.13 27.93
C ARG A 465 -11.85 17.22 26.95
N VAL A 466 -11.58 16.98 25.68
CA VAL A 466 -12.14 17.76 24.57
C VAL A 466 -13.20 16.91 23.89
N TYR A 467 -14.35 17.49 23.59
CA TYR A 467 -15.47 16.83 22.92
C TYR A 467 -15.64 17.42 21.52
N GLN A 468 -15.90 16.56 20.53
CA GLN A 468 -16.11 16.98 19.15
C GLN A 468 -16.93 15.97 18.34
N GLU A 469 -17.57 16.48 17.30
CA GLU A 469 -18.13 15.70 16.21
C GLU A 469 -17.01 15.46 15.18
N ALA A 470 -16.58 14.21 14.99
CA ALA A 470 -15.50 13.86 14.05
C ALA A 470 -15.98 13.88 12.59
N TYR A 471 -17.20 13.37 12.40
CA TYR A 471 -17.97 13.38 11.16
C TYR A 471 -19.44 13.64 11.53
N PRO A 472 -20.29 14.15 10.61
CA PRO A 472 -21.69 14.39 10.90
C PRO A 472 -22.38 13.24 11.65
N GLY A 473 -22.86 13.51 12.87
CA GLY A 473 -23.50 12.55 13.75
C GLY A 473 -22.56 11.56 14.46
N GLN A 474 -21.25 11.76 14.46
CA GLN A 474 -20.29 10.87 15.12
C GLN A 474 -19.48 11.60 16.17
N TRP A 475 -19.84 11.40 17.43
CA TRP A 475 -19.28 12.14 18.55
C TRP A 475 -18.18 11.39 19.27
N TRP A 476 -17.12 12.12 19.59
CA TRP A 476 -15.94 11.63 20.26
C TRP A 476 -15.47 12.61 21.33
N SER A 477 -14.67 12.09 22.25
CA SER A 477 -13.84 12.92 23.12
C SER A 477 -12.47 12.30 23.31
N TYR A 478 -11.48 13.10 23.66
CA TYR A 478 -10.10 12.65 23.89
C TYR A 478 -9.42 13.44 25.02
N ASP A 479 -8.28 12.94 25.48
CA ASP A 479 -7.40 13.60 26.44
C ASP A 479 -6.55 14.69 25.75
N PRO A 480 -6.75 15.98 26.07
CA PRO A 480 -6.03 17.07 25.44
C PRO A 480 -4.51 17.02 25.64
N VAL A 481 -4.02 16.33 26.67
CA VAL A 481 -2.56 16.18 26.90
C VAL A 481 -1.89 15.48 25.73
N ALA A 482 -2.57 14.49 25.11
CA ALA A 482 -2.01 13.78 23.96
C ALA A 482 -1.82 14.68 22.72
N ARG A 483 -2.60 15.76 22.60
CA ARG A 483 -2.52 16.71 21.47
C ARG A 483 -1.18 17.45 21.41
N SER A 484 -0.44 17.52 22.51
CA SER A 484 0.93 18.07 22.53
C SER A 484 1.95 17.24 21.75
N ARG A 485 1.66 15.95 21.51
CA ARG A 485 2.49 15.00 20.75
C ARG A 485 2.00 14.78 19.32
N LYS A 486 1.14 15.67 18.82
CA LYS A 486 0.53 15.50 17.50
C LYS A 486 1.53 15.71 16.38
N VAL A 487 1.36 14.97 15.29
CA VAL A 487 2.15 15.13 14.05
C VAL A 487 1.48 16.04 13.03
N SER A 488 0.15 16.16 13.12
CA SER A 488 -0.67 17.13 12.41
C SER A 488 -1.89 17.45 13.26
N SER A 489 -2.58 18.55 12.97
CA SER A 489 -3.82 18.88 13.69
C SER A 489 -4.96 17.92 13.38
N TYR A 490 -5.05 17.47 12.13
CA TYR A 490 -6.08 16.54 11.65
C TYR A 490 -5.94 15.13 12.20
N GLN A 491 -4.76 14.75 12.70
CA GLN A 491 -4.56 13.56 13.52
C GLN A 491 -5.60 13.46 14.66
N PHE A 492 -6.07 14.61 15.17
CA PHE A 492 -7.05 14.70 16.24
C PHE A 492 -8.48 14.93 15.74
N ARG A 493 -8.80 14.59 14.49
CA ARG A 493 -10.18 14.55 14.00
C ARG A 493 -10.93 13.31 14.51
N ALA A 494 -10.31 12.13 14.40
CA ALA A 494 -10.90 10.87 14.82
C ALA A 494 -9.81 9.83 15.17
N PRO A 495 -10.14 8.73 15.88
CA PRO A 495 -9.16 7.68 16.18
C PRO A 495 -8.50 7.04 14.94
N GLY A 496 -9.23 6.87 13.84
CA GLY A 496 -8.69 6.32 12.59
C GLY A 496 -7.75 7.32 11.89
N GLU A 497 -8.11 8.59 11.89
CA GLU A 497 -7.27 9.71 11.39
C GLU A 497 -5.98 9.81 12.20
N TRP A 498 -6.06 9.50 13.50
CA TRP A 498 -4.90 9.47 14.38
C TRP A 498 -3.83 8.49 13.88
N ILE A 499 -4.25 7.26 13.53
CA ILE A 499 -3.38 6.20 13.04
C ILE A 499 -2.86 6.53 11.64
N ALA A 500 -3.73 7.00 10.74
CA ALA A 500 -3.36 7.33 9.36
C ALA A 500 -2.28 8.42 9.28
N GLU A 501 -2.42 9.49 10.08
CA GLU A 501 -1.42 10.56 10.16
C GLU A 501 -0.10 10.08 10.77
N ALA A 502 -0.15 9.29 11.84
CA ALA A 502 1.06 8.69 12.43
C ALA A 502 1.75 7.72 11.44
N TYR A 503 0.99 6.95 10.67
CA TYR A 503 1.49 6.07 9.62
C TYR A 503 2.19 6.85 8.50
N ASN A 504 1.57 7.94 8.02
CA ASN A 504 2.17 8.83 7.04
C ASN A 504 3.55 9.35 7.51
N VAL A 505 3.61 9.86 8.74
CA VAL A 505 4.83 10.42 9.32
C VAL A 505 5.88 9.33 9.53
N TYR A 506 5.46 8.15 10.00
CA TYR A 506 6.37 7.02 10.21
C TYR A 506 7.04 6.59 8.91
N TYR A 507 6.31 6.44 7.80
CA TYR A 507 6.90 6.03 6.52
C TYR A 507 7.37 7.19 5.65
N THR A 508 7.60 8.37 6.23
CA THR A 508 8.19 9.48 5.48
C THR A 508 9.68 9.21 5.21
N PRO A 509 10.14 9.30 3.95
CA PRO A 509 11.56 9.18 3.59
C PRO A 509 12.44 10.26 4.22
N PRO A 510 13.78 10.06 4.25
CA PRO A 510 14.51 8.88 3.77
C PRO A 510 14.61 7.75 4.79
N THR A 511 14.20 7.99 6.04
CA THR A 511 14.37 7.02 7.13
C THR A 511 13.09 6.90 7.92
N LYS A 512 12.50 5.70 7.90
CA LYS A 512 11.23 5.43 8.58
C LYS A 512 11.35 5.68 10.09
N GLY A 513 10.29 6.17 10.68
CA GLY A 513 10.14 6.44 12.10
C GLY A 513 10.89 7.66 12.61
N VAL A 514 11.83 8.26 11.87
CA VAL A 514 12.64 9.40 12.37
C VAL A 514 11.78 10.61 12.71
N LEU A 515 10.86 11.00 11.83
CA LEU A 515 10.00 12.16 12.07
C LEU A 515 9.00 11.90 13.20
N LEU A 516 8.48 10.68 13.31
CA LEU A 516 7.56 10.32 14.38
C LEU A 516 8.29 10.26 15.72
N ALA A 517 9.51 9.71 15.77
CA ALA A 517 10.33 9.67 16.98
C ALA A 517 10.70 11.07 17.48
N ALA A 518 10.86 12.06 16.59
CA ALA A 518 11.17 13.42 16.98
C ALA A 518 10.04 14.10 17.77
N VAL A 519 8.79 13.67 17.58
CA VAL A 519 7.61 14.24 18.23
C VAL A 519 7.08 13.33 19.33
N ASP A 520 7.03 12.02 19.07
CA ASP A 520 6.44 11.02 19.94
C ASP A 520 7.21 9.68 19.89
N PRO A 521 8.34 9.57 20.63
CA PRO A 521 9.14 8.36 20.68
C PRO A 521 8.38 7.11 21.12
N ALA A 522 7.39 7.28 22.01
CA ALA A 522 6.60 6.16 22.53
C ALA A 522 5.68 5.59 21.44
N THR A 523 5.01 6.47 20.69
CA THR A 523 4.23 6.03 19.52
C THR A 523 5.12 5.40 18.46
N LYS A 524 6.29 5.96 18.17
CA LYS A 524 7.23 5.33 17.23
C LYS A 524 7.60 3.90 17.65
N ALA A 525 7.97 3.71 18.92
CA ALA A 525 8.30 2.37 19.43
C ALA A 525 7.12 1.40 19.34
N TRP A 526 5.90 1.89 19.55
CA TRP A 526 4.69 1.08 19.35
C TRP A 526 4.48 0.72 17.87
N PHE A 527 4.71 1.66 16.94
CA PHE A 527 4.62 1.44 15.49
C PHE A 527 5.65 0.41 14.99
N ASP A 528 6.89 0.44 15.50
CA ASP A 528 7.92 -0.56 15.15
C ASP A 528 7.41 -1.99 15.35
N VAL A 529 6.69 -2.23 16.44
CA VAL A 529 6.26 -3.56 16.88
C VAL A 529 4.89 -3.95 16.30
N ASN A 530 3.93 -3.04 16.34
CA ASN A 530 2.51 -3.37 16.08
C ASN A 530 2.06 -3.02 14.66
N VAL A 531 2.86 -2.24 13.93
CA VAL A 531 2.53 -1.81 12.57
C VAL A 531 3.58 -2.31 11.59
N ASP A 532 4.83 -1.89 11.72
CA ASP A 532 5.89 -2.22 10.77
C ASP A 532 6.19 -3.72 10.75
N ALA A 533 6.50 -4.32 11.91
CA ALA A 533 6.71 -5.77 11.99
C ALA A 533 5.46 -6.58 11.58
N ALA A 534 4.26 -6.13 11.97
CA ALA A 534 2.99 -6.79 11.64
C ALA A 534 2.66 -6.76 10.14
N THR A 535 3.20 -5.78 9.40
CA THR A 535 3.05 -5.65 7.95
C THR A 535 4.25 -6.21 7.18
N GLY A 536 5.14 -6.95 7.85
CA GLY A 536 6.29 -7.61 7.22
C GLY A 536 7.48 -6.67 6.98
N GLY A 537 7.52 -5.50 7.62
CA GLY A 537 8.71 -4.67 7.70
C GLY A 537 9.73 -5.19 8.72
N GLU A 538 10.94 -4.65 8.68
CA GLU A 538 12.06 -5.06 9.54
C GLU A 538 11.99 -4.49 10.98
N GLY A 539 10.84 -3.93 11.37
CA GLY A 539 10.64 -3.21 12.63
C GLY A 539 11.60 -2.03 12.76
N ALA A 540 12.13 -1.84 13.97
CA ALA A 540 13.08 -0.78 14.30
C ALA A 540 14.43 -0.87 13.53
N GLY A 541 14.76 -2.03 12.95
CA GLY A 541 16.06 -2.28 12.31
C GLY A 541 16.14 -1.89 10.84
N GLY A 542 15.03 -1.54 10.20
CA GLY A 542 15.00 -1.44 8.75
C GLY A 542 15.39 -0.09 8.15
N THR A 543 15.97 -0.15 6.95
CA THR A 543 16.12 1.03 6.11
C THR A 543 14.72 1.57 5.78
N GLY A 544 14.53 2.88 5.92
CA GLY A 544 13.27 3.50 5.53
C GLY A 544 12.98 3.39 4.03
N PRO A 545 11.78 3.78 3.60
CA PRO A 545 11.47 3.92 2.19
C PRO A 545 12.48 4.87 1.53
N ALA A 546 13.22 4.35 0.56
CA ALA A 546 13.95 5.18 -0.38
C ALA A 546 13.01 5.47 -1.55
N LEU A 547 12.47 6.69 -1.62
CA LEU A 547 11.87 7.13 -2.87
C LEU A 547 13.00 7.47 -3.85
N PRO A 548 12.95 7.00 -5.10
CA PRO A 548 13.80 7.55 -6.13
C PRO A 548 13.60 9.07 -6.19
N ALA A 549 14.65 9.80 -6.56
CA ALA A 549 14.52 11.24 -6.71
C ALA A 549 13.37 11.54 -7.68
N PRO A 550 12.60 12.63 -7.48
CA PRO A 550 11.46 12.97 -8.34
C PRO A 550 11.79 12.98 -9.84
N ASN A 551 13.07 13.12 -10.19
CA ASN A 551 13.57 13.29 -11.55
C ASN A 551 14.29 12.04 -12.12
N THR A 552 14.32 10.88 -11.44
CA THR A 552 15.10 9.70 -11.87
C THR A 552 14.32 8.64 -12.65
N GLY A 553 13.06 8.90 -13.03
CA GLY A 553 12.40 8.16 -14.12
C GLY A 553 12.77 8.77 -15.48
N PRO A 554 12.61 8.04 -16.61
CA PRO A 554 12.81 8.61 -17.94
C PRO A 554 11.87 9.80 -18.13
N GLY A 555 12.44 11.01 -18.00
CA GLY A 555 11.83 12.30 -18.31
C GLY A 555 10.47 12.54 -17.68
N PHE A 556 10.44 13.07 -16.45
CA PHE A 556 9.39 14.03 -16.13
C PHE A 556 9.69 15.29 -16.96
N PRO A 557 8.88 15.65 -17.98
CA PRO A 557 9.04 16.92 -18.68
C PRO A 557 8.88 18.12 -17.73
#